data_AF-A0A924UL30-F1
#
_entry.id   AF-A0A924UL30-F1
#
_cell.length_a   1.000
_cell.length_b   1.000
_cell.length_c   1.000
_cell.angle_alpha   90.00
_cell.angle_beta   90.00
_cell.angle_gamma   90.00
#
_symmetry.space_group_name_H-M   'P 1'
#
loop_
_entity.id
_entity.type
_entity.pdbx_description
1 polymer ?
#
loop_
_entity_poly.entity_id
_entity_poly.type
_entity_poly.pdbx_seq_one_letter_code
_entity_poly.pdbx_strand_id
1 'polypeptide(L)'
;MKNYSRNLKTTLLFIFFLCLIKPSSAKVILPNIFSDNMVLQQKTKAAIWGTADAGRKVSITTSWNHKKYSTTAGLDGKWQINVATPAAGGPYDIRITDGDELILNNVLIGEVWLCSGQSNMEMPLLGWGKIKDYEKEIASANYPNIRLLQVVHATSNVPLENAAVTNGGWQPCSSQSVADFSSVAYFFARKVYEETKVPIGLIHSSWGGTIAEAWASAQTLKGMPDFEEKVKIVEDTDNNLHANEPNRPSVLYNAMINPFIKFAIRGTIWYQGESNVSRAYQYRELFP
;
A
#
# COMPACT_ATOMS: atom_id res chain seq x y z
N MET A 1 66.98 54.64 -15.25
CA MET A 1 65.99 53.98 -14.37
C MET A 1 64.62 54.04 -15.02
N LYS A 2 64.05 52.84 -15.23
CA LYS A 2 62.64 52.43 -15.40
C LYS A 2 61.78 53.01 -16.54
N ASN A 3 61.44 52.07 -17.42
CA ASN A 3 60.55 52.11 -18.58
C ASN A 3 59.09 52.43 -18.25
N TYR A 4 58.44 53.13 -19.20
CA TYR A 4 56.99 53.22 -19.33
C TYR A 4 56.39 51.87 -19.77
N SER A 5 55.43 51.36 -18.99
CA SER A 5 54.66 50.15 -19.30
C SER A 5 53.27 50.54 -19.81
N ARG A 6 52.92 50.07 -21.02
CA ARG A 6 51.64 50.25 -21.71
C ARG A 6 50.50 49.55 -20.96
N ASN A 7 49.39 50.27 -20.72
CA ASN A 7 48.12 49.70 -20.30
C ASN A 7 47.49 48.88 -21.44
N LEU A 8 47.41 47.56 -21.27
CA LEU A 8 46.65 46.67 -22.14
C LEU A 8 45.22 46.57 -21.57
N LYS A 9 44.22 47.07 -22.30
CA LYS A 9 42.80 46.93 -21.97
C LYS A 9 42.38 45.48 -22.23
N THR A 10 42.23 44.67 -21.19
CA THR A 10 41.67 43.32 -21.28
C THR A 10 40.16 43.42 -21.12
N THR A 11 39.42 43.38 -22.22
CA THR A 11 37.95 43.29 -22.23
C THR A 11 37.54 41.87 -21.82
N LEU A 12 37.03 41.70 -20.60
CA LEU A 12 36.45 40.43 -20.13
C LEU A 12 35.04 40.27 -20.71
N LEU A 13 34.85 39.32 -21.63
CA LEU A 13 33.54 38.95 -22.17
C LEU A 13 32.86 37.97 -21.20
N PHE A 14 31.91 38.45 -20.41
CA PHE A 14 31.09 37.60 -19.54
C PHE A 14 30.02 36.89 -20.41
N ILE A 15 30.25 35.63 -20.76
CA ILE A 15 29.22 34.78 -21.39
C ILE A 15 28.26 34.34 -20.28
N PHE A 16 27.08 34.97 -20.25
CA PHE A 16 25.99 34.60 -19.37
C PHE A 16 25.34 33.32 -19.91
N PHE A 17 25.75 32.16 -19.40
CA PHE A 17 25.11 30.89 -19.72
C PHE A 17 23.76 30.83 -19.01
N LEU A 18 22.72 31.31 -19.68
CA LEU A 18 21.34 31.22 -19.23
C LEU A 18 20.91 29.75 -19.34
N CYS A 19 21.14 28.97 -18.29
CA CYS A 19 20.49 27.67 -18.13
C CYS A 19 18.98 27.90 -18.10
N LEU A 20 18.32 27.64 -19.23
CA LEU A 20 16.88 27.48 -19.30
C LEU A 20 16.52 26.23 -18.49
N ILE A 21 16.25 26.43 -17.19
CA ILE A 21 15.68 25.41 -16.32
C ILE A 21 14.27 25.16 -16.87
N LYS A 22 14.10 24.10 -17.66
CA LYS A 22 12.75 23.64 -18.02
C LYS A 22 12.06 23.30 -16.71
N PRO A 23 10.86 23.84 -16.42
CA PRO A 23 10.10 23.39 -15.27
C PRO A 23 9.83 21.89 -15.47
N SER A 24 10.43 21.07 -14.61
CA SER A 24 10.05 19.67 -14.49
C SER A 24 8.61 19.65 -13.99
N SER A 25 7.67 19.22 -14.84
CA SER A 25 6.29 18.98 -14.41
C SER A 25 6.22 17.56 -13.85
N ALA A 26 6.80 17.32 -12.67
CA ALA A 26 6.77 15.98 -12.09
C ALA A 26 5.45 15.78 -11.33
N LYS A 27 4.47 15.20 -12.02
CA LYS A 27 3.14 14.87 -11.49
C LYS A 27 3.21 14.09 -10.17
N VAL A 28 2.32 14.40 -9.22
CA VAL A 28 2.08 13.59 -8.01
C VAL A 28 2.01 12.08 -8.35
N ILE A 29 2.77 11.27 -7.60
CA ILE A 29 2.76 9.81 -7.70
C ILE A 29 2.19 9.23 -6.40
N LEU A 30 1.20 8.36 -6.54
CA LEU A 30 0.58 7.66 -5.42
C LEU A 30 1.03 6.19 -5.39
N PRO A 31 1.17 5.57 -4.20
CA PRO A 31 1.23 4.12 -4.09
C PRO A 31 -0.06 3.47 -4.61
N ASN A 32 0.03 2.23 -5.07
CA ASN A 32 -1.04 1.50 -5.75
C ASN A 32 -2.28 1.22 -4.88
N ILE A 33 -2.16 1.37 -3.56
CA ILE A 33 -3.29 1.35 -2.62
C ILE A 33 -4.31 2.45 -2.92
N PHE A 34 -3.89 3.54 -3.56
CA PHE A 34 -4.75 4.62 -4.00
C PHE A 34 -5.02 4.48 -5.50
N SER A 35 -6.22 4.03 -5.83
CA SER A 35 -6.72 3.89 -7.19
C SER A 35 -8.24 4.13 -7.20
N ASP A 36 -8.82 4.20 -8.39
CA ASP A 36 -10.27 4.26 -8.55
C ASP A 36 -10.96 3.06 -7.87
N ASN A 37 -12.24 3.23 -7.52
CA ASN A 37 -13.06 2.21 -6.84
C ASN A 37 -12.63 1.86 -5.40
N MET A 38 -11.66 2.56 -4.82
CA MET A 38 -11.16 2.26 -3.47
C MET A 38 -12.20 2.50 -2.36
N VAL A 39 -11.90 1.99 -1.17
CA VAL A 39 -12.64 2.30 0.07
C VAL A 39 -11.69 2.97 1.05
N LEU A 40 -12.10 4.10 1.63
CA LEU A 40 -11.46 4.69 2.80
C LEU A 40 -12.25 4.38 4.07
N GLN A 41 -11.53 4.16 5.16
CA GLN A 41 -12.12 3.97 6.48
C GLN A 41 -12.98 5.17 6.90
N GLN A 42 -14.19 4.92 7.37
CA GLN A 42 -15.13 5.94 7.81
C GLN A 42 -14.76 6.52 9.18
N LYS A 43 -15.27 7.74 9.46
CA LYS A 43 -15.22 8.41 10.77
C LYS A 43 -13.81 8.49 11.37
N THR A 44 -12.81 8.77 10.53
CA THR A 44 -11.41 8.87 10.95
C THR A 44 -10.71 10.04 10.24
N LYS A 45 -9.42 10.21 10.56
CA LYS A 45 -8.50 11.06 9.83
C LYS A 45 -7.64 10.14 8.94
N ALA A 46 -8.13 9.82 7.76
CA ALA A 46 -7.46 8.91 6.85
C ALA A 46 -6.22 9.58 6.24
N ALA A 47 -5.07 8.92 6.32
CA ALA A 47 -3.86 9.39 5.67
C ALA A 47 -3.92 9.11 4.16
N ILE A 48 -3.58 10.11 3.37
CA ILE A 48 -3.29 9.99 1.94
C ILE A 48 -1.86 10.48 1.75
N TRP A 49 -1.04 9.71 1.06
CA TRP A 49 0.38 9.99 0.88
C TRP A 49 0.86 9.62 -0.51
N GLY A 50 2.04 10.13 -0.85
CA GLY A 50 2.70 9.85 -2.11
C GLY A 50 4.03 10.58 -2.21
N THR A 51 4.50 10.74 -3.44
CA THR A 51 5.67 11.57 -3.75
C THR A 51 5.32 12.68 -4.73
N ALA A 52 6.11 13.75 -4.66
CA ALA A 52 6.13 14.89 -5.57
C ALA A 52 7.55 15.50 -5.54
N ASP A 53 7.84 16.46 -6.41
CA ASP A 53 9.12 17.17 -6.35
C ASP A 53 9.34 17.82 -4.97
N ALA A 54 10.59 17.81 -4.50
CA ALA A 54 10.96 18.36 -3.21
C ALA A 54 10.53 19.83 -3.06
N GLY A 55 9.87 20.15 -1.94
CA GLY A 55 9.36 21.50 -1.67
C GLY A 55 8.08 21.87 -2.45
N ARG A 56 7.53 20.97 -3.28
CA ARG A 56 6.30 21.23 -4.03
C ARG A 56 5.08 21.21 -3.10
N LYS A 57 4.18 22.17 -3.27
CA LYS A 57 2.92 22.22 -2.53
C LYS A 57 1.93 21.22 -3.12
N VAL A 58 1.47 20.27 -2.31
CA VAL A 58 0.44 19.29 -2.68
C VAL A 58 -0.87 19.65 -1.99
N SER A 59 -1.98 19.57 -2.71
CA SER A 59 -3.33 19.82 -2.18
C SER A 59 -4.28 18.68 -2.49
N ILE A 60 -5.17 18.38 -1.55
CA ILE A 60 -6.26 17.42 -1.71
C ILE A 60 -7.60 18.14 -1.52
N THR A 61 -8.56 17.90 -2.40
CA THR A 61 -9.95 18.34 -2.25
C THR A 61 -10.87 17.13 -2.31
N THR A 62 -11.70 16.96 -1.29
CA THR A 62 -12.60 15.81 -1.15
C THR A 62 -14.04 16.20 -1.47
N SER A 63 -14.71 15.45 -2.33
CA SER A 63 -16.07 15.81 -2.80
C SER A 63 -17.17 15.69 -1.75
N TRP A 64 -17.00 14.87 -0.70
CA TRP A 64 -18.02 14.70 0.36
C TRP A 64 -18.23 15.93 1.26
N ASN A 65 -17.28 16.86 1.30
CA ASN A 65 -17.38 18.09 2.10
C ASN A 65 -16.76 19.32 1.43
N HIS A 66 -16.26 19.17 0.20
CA HIS A 66 -15.55 20.19 -0.58
C HIS A 66 -14.37 20.85 0.16
N LYS A 67 -13.83 20.21 1.20
CA LYS A 67 -12.73 20.76 1.98
C LYS A 67 -11.41 20.57 1.24
N LYS A 68 -10.60 21.63 1.25
CA LYS A 68 -9.23 21.62 0.74
C LYS A 68 -8.24 21.42 1.89
N TYR A 69 -7.30 20.52 1.68
CA TYR A 69 -6.17 20.23 2.55
C TYR A 69 -4.89 20.46 1.76
N SER A 70 -3.80 20.86 2.41
CA SER A 70 -2.53 21.04 1.72
C SER A 70 -1.35 20.78 2.62
N THR A 71 -0.26 20.32 2.01
CA THR A 71 1.06 20.16 2.63
C THR A 71 2.15 20.52 1.62
N THR A 72 3.39 20.46 2.05
CA THR A 72 4.57 20.60 1.18
C THR A 72 5.33 19.29 1.20
N ALA A 73 5.74 18.80 0.03
CA ALA A 73 6.61 17.63 -0.07
C ALA A 73 7.97 17.90 0.59
N GLY A 74 8.45 16.92 1.35
CA GLY A 74 9.75 16.97 2.00
C GLY A 74 10.91 17.02 1.02
N LEU A 75 12.13 17.12 1.54
CA LEU A 75 13.36 17.07 0.71
C LEU A 75 13.56 15.71 0.03
N ASP A 76 12.96 14.65 0.60
CA ASP A 76 12.90 13.30 0.04
C ASP A 76 11.74 13.12 -0.96
N GLY A 77 11.00 14.21 -1.26
CA GLY A 77 9.83 14.21 -2.13
C GLY A 77 8.57 13.59 -1.51
N LYS A 78 8.62 13.04 -0.29
CA LYS A 78 7.46 12.42 0.34
C LYS A 78 6.51 13.47 0.89
N TRP A 79 5.22 13.19 0.81
CA TRP A 79 4.18 14.02 1.41
C TRP A 79 3.08 13.14 2.01
N GLN A 80 2.40 13.67 3.03
CA GLN A 80 1.22 13.05 3.63
C GLN A 80 0.23 14.12 4.05
N ILE A 81 -1.06 13.86 3.84
CA ILE A 81 -2.19 14.69 4.26
C ILE A 81 -3.22 13.78 4.94
N ASN A 82 -3.68 14.19 6.12
CA ASN A 82 -4.78 13.50 6.81
C ASN A 82 -6.11 14.18 6.46
N VAL A 83 -7.00 13.45 5.81
CA VAL A 83 -8.35 13.92 5.44
C VAL A 83 -9.40 13.39 6.40
N ALA A 84 -10.35 14.23 6.81
CA ALA A 84 -11.46 13.78 7.64
C ALA A 84 -12.49 13.04 6.77
N THR A 85 -12.77 11.77 7.10
CA THR A 85 -13.77 10.95 6.41
C THR A 85 -15.12 11.00 7.14
N PRO A 86 -16.25 11.07 6.40
CA PRO A 86 -17.59 11.10 6.98
C PRO A 86 -18.00 9.70 7.47
N ALA A 87 -19.29 9.55 7.83
CA ALA A 87 -19.90 8.23 7.91
C ALA A 87 -19.93 7.56 6.53
N ALA A 88 -20.18 6.25 6.53
CA ALA A 88 -20.25 5.43 5.33
C ALA A 88 -21.15 6.01 4.22
N GLY A 89 -20.68 5.93 2.97
CA GLY A 89 -21.39 6.50 1.82
C GLY A 89 -20.51 6.57 0.56
N GLY A 90 -20.99 7.32 -0.43
CA GLY A 90 -20.37 7.47 -1.75
C GLY A 90 -21.31 7.04 -2.88
N PRO A 91 -20.84 7.00 -4.14
CA PRO A 91 -19.45 7.26 -4.53
C PRO A 91 -19.05 8.73 -4.42
N TYR A 92 -17.77 8.94 -4.14
CA TYR A 92 -17.12 10.24 -4.05
C TYR A 92 -15.88 10.28 -4.95
N ASP A 93 -15.41 11.49 -5.22
CA ASP A 93 -14.11 11.73 -5.84
C ASP A 93 -13.15 12.44 -4.88
N ILE A 94 -11.85 12.16 -5.06
CA ILE A 94 -10.74 12.83 -4.39
C ILE A 94 -9.84 13.44 -5.45
N ARG A 95 -9.74 14.77 -5.45
CA ARG A 95 -8.86 15.53 -6.34
C ARG A 95 -7.55 15.83 -5.65
N ILE A 96 -6.43 15.49 -6.27
CA ILE A 96 -5.07 15.67 -5.76
C ILE A 96 -4.31 16.49 -6.80
N THR A 97 -3.62 17.55 -6.36
CA THR A 97 -2.86 18.40 -7.28
C THR A 97 -1.65 19.03 -6.62
N ASP A 98 -0.59 19.16 -7.41
CA ASP A 98 0.61 19.93 -7.13
C ASP A 98 0.87 21.01 -8.20
N GLY A 99 -0.15 21.28 -9.03
CA GLY A 99 -0.07 22.02 -10.29
C GLY A 99 -0.61 21.18 -11.45
N ASP A 100 -0.35 19.86 -11.42
CA ASP A 100 -0.99 18.88 -12.30
C ASP A 100 -2.12 18.18 -11.53
N GLU A 101 -3.24 17.89 -12.20
CA GLU A 101 -4.39 17.27 -11.55
C GLU A 101 -4.39 15.74 -11.70
N LEU A 102 -4.68 15.05 -10.60
CA LEU A 102 -5.02 13.63 -10.52
C LEU A 102 -6.32 13.49 -9.75
N ILE A 103 -7.24 12.66 -10.26
CA ILE A 103 -8.53 12.39 -9.61
C ILE A 103 -8.63 10.90 -9.35
N LEU A 104 -8.98 10.53 -8.12
CA LEU A 104 -9.44 9.18 -7.76
C LEU A 104 -10.97 9.19 -7.78
N ASN A 105 -11.55 8.33 -8.60
CA ASN A 105 -13.00 8.26 -8.85
C ASN A 105 -13.63 7.08 -8.11
N ASN A 106 -14.94 7.19 -7.88
CA ASN A 106 -15.74 6.08 -7.31
C ASN A 106 -15.21 5.59 -5.94
N VAL A 107 -14.74 6.52 -5.12
CA VAL A 107 -14.26 6.27 -3.77
C VAL A 107 -15.45 6.08 -2.83
N LEU A 108 -15.48 4.95 -2.12
CA LEU A 108 -16.45 4.71 -1.06
C LEU A 108 -15.84 5.05 0.30
N ILE A 109 -16.69 5.48 1.23
CA ILE A 109 -16.36 5.58 2.65
C ILE A 109 -17.04 4.41 3.35
N GLY A 110 -16.28 3.62 4.12
CA GLY A 110 -16.77 2.36 4.68
C GLY A 110 -15.84 1.75 5.73
N GLU A 111 -15.84 0.42 5.85
CA GLU A 111 -14.92 -0.32 6.73
C GLU A 111 -13.87 -1.03 5.88
N VAL A 112 -12.59 -0.84 6.21
CA VAL A 112 -11.48 -1.47 5.48
C VAL A 112 -10.85 -2.56 6.32
N TRP A 113 -10.62 -3.73 5.73
CA TRP A 113 -10.05 -4.89 6.41
C TRP A 113 -8.81 -5.41 5.69
N LEU A 114 -7.75 -5.68 6.44
CA LEU A 114 -6.60 -6.43 5.96
C LEU A 114 -6.89 -7.92 6.11
N CYS A 115 -6.71 -8.69 5.04
CA CYS A 115 -6.93 -10.13 4.99
C CYS A 115 -5.57 -10.79 4.74
N SER A 116 -4.99 -11.42 5.77
CA SER A 116 -3.61 -11.88 5.72
C SER A 116 -3.38 -13.24 6.37
N GLY A 117 -2.22 -13.83 6.11
CA GLY A 117 -1.83 -15.15 6.58
C GLY A 117 -1.29 -16.01 5.45
N GLN A 118 -1.57 -17.31 5.51
CA GLN A 118 -1.08 -18.29 4.54
C GLN A 118 -2.19 -18.86 3.65
N SER A 119 -2.00 -20.09 3.16
CA SER A 119 -2.84 -20.76 2.16
C SER A 119 -4.33 -20.71 2.51
N ASN A 120 -4.72 -20.95 3.75
CA ASN A 120 -6.15 -20.94 4.10
C ASN A 120 -6.78 -19.53 4.02
N MET A 121 -6.00 -18.46 4.20
CA MET A 121 -6.42 -17.10 3.84
C MET A 121 -6.40 -16.90 2.32
N GLU A 122 -5.37 -17.40 1.63
CA GLU A 122 -5.17 -17.19 0.19
C GLU A 122 -6.22 -17.88 -0.68
N MET A 123 -6.72 -19.03 -0.24
CA MET A 123 -7.55 -19.95 -1.01
C MET A 123 -8.62 -19.23 -1.85
N PRO A 124 -8.48 -19.23 -3.19
CA PRO A 124 -9.36 -18.46 -4.07
C PRO A 124 -10.75 -19.12 -4.20
N LEU A 125 -11.77 -18.39 -4.66
CA LEU A 125 -13.06 -19.01 -5.00
C LEU A 125 -12.91 -19.99 -6.17
N LEU A 126 -12.19 -19.57 -7.20
CA LEU A 126 -11.82 -20.36 -8.36
C LEU A 126 -10.36 -20.78 -8.27
N GLY A 127 -10.09 -22.07 -8.44
CA GLY A 127 -8.73 -22.59 -8.45
C GLY A 127 -8.59 -23.79 -7.55
N TRP A 128 -7.68 -23.71 -6.58
CA TRP A 128 -7.41 -24.78 -5.63
C TRP A 128 -8.25 -24.62 -4.36
N GLY A 129 -8.42 -25.72 -3.60
CA GLY A 129 -9.25 -25.76 -2.41
C GLY A 129 -10.76 -25.85 -2.69
N LYS A 130 -11.28 -25.03 -3.62
CA LYS A 130 -12.69 -24.96 -4.11
C LYS A 130 -13.74 -25.23 -3.04
N ILE A 131 -14.34 -24.16 -2.55
CA ILE A 131 -15.48 -24.25 -1.64
C ILE A 131 -16.70 -24.89 -2.32
N LYS A 132 -17.60 -25.47 -1.52
CA LYS A 132 -18.86 -26.01 -2.01
C LYS A 132 -19.66 -24.92 -2.74
N ASP A 133 -20.16 -25.24 -3.92
CA ASP A 133 -20.95 -24.34 -4.79
C ASP A 133 -20.19 -23.12 -5.35
N TYR A 134 -18.85 -23.16 -5.42
CA TYR A 134 -18.02 -22.03 -5.88
C TYR A 134 -18.46 -21.42 -7.22
N GLU A 135 -18.92 -22.24 -8.18
CA GLU A 135 -19.37 -21.77 -9.49
C GLU A 135 -20.61 -20.88 -9.37
N LYS A 136 -21.56 -21.27 -8.51
CA LYS A 136 -22.76 -20.48 -8.23
C LYS A 136 -22.42 -19.22 -7.45
N GLU A 137 -21.51 -19.31 -6.50
CA GLU A 137 -21.04 -18.17 -5.70
C GLU A 137 -20.38 -17.11 -6.60
N ILE A 138 -19.51 -17.53 -7.52
CA ILE A 138 -18.89 -16.63 -8.50
C ILE A 138 -19.96 -16.05 -9.45
N ALA A 139 -20.81 -16.89 -10.04
CA ALA A 139 -21.80 -16.44 -11.02
C ALA A 139 -22.82 -15.46 -10.43
N SER A 140 -23.13 -15.56 -9.13
CA SER A 140 -24.08 -14.68 -8.43
C SER A 140 -23.43 -13.48 -7.74
N ALA A 141 -22.09 -13.36 -7.74
CA ALA A 141 -21.40 -12.27 -7.09
C ALA A 141 -21.73 -10.92 -7.78
N ASN A 142 -22.48 -10.08 -7.07
CA ASN A 142 -22.84 -8.73 -7.50
C ASN A 142 -22.94 -7.82 -6.27
N TYR A 143 -21.78 -7.51 -5.69
CA TYR A 143 -21.66 -6.71 -4.47
C TYR A 143 -20.77 -5.50 -4.75
N PRO A 144 -21.21 -4.53 -5.55
CA PRO A 144 -20.36 -3.40 -5.92
C PRO A 144 -19.86 -2.63 -4.70
N ASN A 145 -20.60 -2.56 -3.60
CA ASN A 145 -20.14 -1.87 -2.38
C ASN A 145 -19.09 -2.67 -1.57
N ILE A 146 -18.72 -3.86 -2.02
CA ILE A 146 -17.53 -4.58 -1.56
C ILE A 146 -16.43 -4.35 -2.60
N ARG A 147 -15.25 -3.89 -2.18
CA ARG A 147 -14.12 -3.60 -3.06
C ARG A 147 -12.94 -4.48 -2.71
N LEU A 148 -12.31 -5.04 -3.73
CA LEU A 148 -11.27 -6.05 -3.65
C LEU A 148 -9.95 -5.44 -4.10
N LEU A 149 -8.93 -5.48 -3.25
CA LEU A 149 -7.55 -5.18 -3.63
C LEU A 149 -6.69 -6.39 -3.33
N GLN A 150 -6.05 -6.95 -4.35
CA GLN A 150 -5.20 -8.13 -4.19
C GLN A 150 -3.75 -7.76 -4.43
N VAL A 151 -2.93 -8.04 -3.44
CA VAL A 151 -1.50 -7.75 -3.43
C VAL A 151 -0.75 -8.84 -4.18
N VAL A 152 0.18 -8.45 -5.04
CA VAL A 152 1.09 -9.38 -5.71
C VAL A 152 2.13 -9.87 -4.71
N HIS A 153 2.35 -11.18 -4.71
CA HIS A 153 3.38 -11.83 -3.91
C HIS A 153 4.76 -11.19 -4.16
N ALA A 154 5.39 -10.71 -3.10
CA ALA A 154 6.70 -10.11 -3.14
C ALA A 154 7.45 -10.32 -1.82
N THR A 155 8.78 -10.31 -1.89
CA THR A 155 9.67 -10.35 -0.73
C THR A 155 10.63 -9.18 -0.79
N SER A 156 11.02 -8.62 0.36
CA SER A 156 12.05 -7.58 0.41
C SER A 156 12.80 -7.61 1.75
N ASN A 157 14.13 -7.52 1.74
CA ASN A 157 14.88 -7.43 3.01
C ASN A 157 14.72 -6.05 3.67
N VAL A 158 14.22 -5.03 2.93
CA VAL A 158 13.94 -3.69 3.44
C VAL A 158 12.46 -3.30 3.29
N PRO A 159 11.88 -2.49 4.20
CA PRO A 159 10.48 -2.07 4.08
C PRO A 159 10.19 -1.31 2.78
N LEU A 160 9.19 -1.76 2.02
CA LEU A 160 8.72 -1.08 0.82
C LEU A 160 7.63 -0.06 1.16
N GLU A 161 7.57 1.04 0.40
CA GLU A 161 6.54 2.09 0.55
C GLU A 161 5.36 1.88 -0.42
N ASN A 162 5.48 0.93 -1.33
CA ASN A 162 4.45 0.57 -2.31
C ASN A 162 4.43 -0.95 -2.52
N ALA A 163 3.25 -1.51 -2.76
CA ALA A 163 3.07 -2.90 -3.16
C ALA A 163 2.53 -2.96 -4.58
N ALA A 164 2.97 -3.93 -5.37
CA ALA A 164 2.30 -4.27 -6.61
C ALA A 164 0.93 -4.90 -6.30
N VAL A 165 -0.07 -4.63 -7.14
CA VAL A 165 -1.44 -5.13 -7.00
C VAL A 165 -1.91 -5.69 -8.33
N THR A 166 -2.78 -6.69 -8.29
CA THR A 166 -3.39 -7.24 -9.51
C THR A 166 -4.45 -6.28 -10.05
N ASN A 167 -4.82 -6.45 -11.33
CA ASN A 167 -5.92 -5.74 -11.98
C ASN A 167 -5.83 -4.19 -11.93
N GLY A 168 -4.64 -3.64 -11.69
CA GLY A 168 -4.39 -2.20 -11.67
C GLY A 168 -4.97 -1.45 -10.46
N GLY A 169 -5.45 -2.15 -9.43
CA GLY A 169 -5.99 -1.51 -8.22
C GLY A 169 -7.28 -2.13 -7.71
N TRP A 170 -8.06 -1.33 -6.98
CA TRP A 170 -9.31 -1.78 -6.37
C TRP A 170 -10.36 -2.15 -7.43
N GLN A 171 -10.99 -3.31 -7.24
CA GLN A 171 -12.05 -3.81 -8.10
C GLN A 171 -13.38 -3.87 -7.34
N PRO A 172 -14.50 -3.44 -7.92
CA PRO A 172 -15.83 -3.82 -7.45
C PRO A 172 -15.95 -5.34 -7.35
N CYS A 173 -16.54 -5.88 -6.28
CA CYS A 173 -16.80 -7.32 -6.19
C CYS A 173 -17.93 -7.71 -7.15
N SER A 174 -17.56 -8.47 -8.18
CA SER A 174 -18.46 -8.99 -9.21
C SER A 174 -18.03 -10.39 -9.61
N SER A 175 -18.83 -11.06 -10.45
CA SER A 175 -18.48 -12.36 -11.02
C SER A 175 -17.16 -12.35 -11.82
N GLN A 176 -16.71 -11.20 -12.31
CA GLN A 176 -15.45 -11.05 -13.05
C GLN A 176 -14.22 -10.89 -12.14
N SER A 177 -14.39 -10.26 -10.97
CA SER A 177 -13.26 -9.91 -10.08
C SER A 177 -13.09 -10.85 -8.89
N VAL A 178 -14.14 -11.58 -8.51
CA VAL A 178 -14.14 -12.38 -7.28
C VAL A 178 -13.44 -13.74 -7.44
N ALA A 179 -13.31 -14.24 -8.67
CA ALA A 179 -12.88 -15.62 -8.94
C ALA A 179 -11.54 -15.95 -8.29
N ASP A 180 -10.52 -15.09 -8.48
CA ASP A 180 -9.16 -15.31 -7.96
C ASP A 180 -8.96 -14.70 -6.56
N PHE A 181 -10.02 -14.18 -5.93
CA PHE A 181 -9.95 -13.56 -4.62
C PHE A 181 -10.20 -14.57 -3.49
N SER A 182 -9.69 -14.28 -2.29
CA SER A 182 -9.83 -15.14 -1.12
C SER A 182 -11.28 -15.47 -0.81
N SER A 183 -11.60 -16.77 -0.73
CA SER A 183 -12.90 -17.28 -0.31
C SER A 183 -13.26 -16.82 1.10
N VAL A 184 -12.31 -16.89 2.03
CA VAL A 184 -12.52 -16.48 3.43
C VAL A 184 -12.84 -14.99 3.51
N ALA A 185 -12.04 -14.15 2.83
CA ALA A 185 -12.25 -12.70 2.82
C ALA A 185 -13.58 -12.32 2.16
N TYR A 186 -13.94 -12.98 1.04
CA TYR A 186 -15.21 -12.76 0.35
C TYR A 186 -16.41 -13.03 1.24
N PHE A 187 -16.48 -14.22 1.87
CA PHE A 187 -17.62 -14.57 2.72
C PHE A 187 -17.70 -13.71 3.98
N PHE A 188 -16.56 -13.36 4.56
CA PHE A 188 -16.50 -12.40 5.66
C PHE A 188 -17.12 -11.05 5.26
N ALA A 189 -16.65 -10.47 4.16
CA ALA A 189 -17.12 -9.16 3.70
C ALA A 189 -18.58 -9.17 3.32
N ARG A 190 -19.05 -10.24 2.65
CA ARG A 190 -20.46 -10.39 2.30
C ARG A 190 -21.33 -10.42 3.53
N LYS A 191 -20.97 -11.22 4.54
CA LYS A 191 -21.73 -11.33 5.79
C LYS A 191 -21.78 -9.99 6.53
N VAL A 192 -20.64 -9.31 6.68
CA VAL A 192 -20.58 -7.99 7.32
C VAL A 192 -21.39 -6.96 6.54
N TYR A 193 -21.27 -6.93 5.21
CA TYR A 193 -22.05 -6.03 4.36
C TYR A 193 -23.56 -6.31 4.45
N GLU A 194 -23.97 -7.57 4.46
CA GLU A 194 -25.39 -7.95 4.56
C GLU A 194 -26.03 -7.45 5.85
N GLU A 195 -25.30 -7.51 6.97
CA GLU A 195 -25.78 -7.10 8.29
C GLU A 195 -25.74 -5.59 8.50
N THR A 196 -24.69 -4.93 7.99
CA THR A 196 -24.44 -3.51 8.29
C THR A 196 -24.87 -2.56 7.18
N LYS A 197 -24.94 -3.05 5.94
CA LYS A 197 -25.06 -2.27 4.70
C LYS A 197 -23.98 -1.20 4.50
N VAL A 198 -22.87 -1.28 5.24
CA VAL A 198 -21.73 -0.37 5.12
C VAL A 198 -20.77 -0.88 4.06
N PRO A 199 -20.28 -0.05 3.11
CA PRO A 199 -19.28 -0.49 2.13
C PRO A 199 -18.05 -1.12 2.77
N ILE A 200 -17.52 -2.18 2.17
CA ILE A 200 -16.40 -2.96 2.70
C ILE A 200 -15.23 -2.92 1.72
N GLY A 201 -14.05 -2.53 2.18
CA GLY A 201 -12.80 -2.68 1.43
C GLY A 201 -11.99 -3.84 1.97
N LEU A 202 -11.51 -4.73 1.10
CA LEU A 202 -10.63 -5.84 1.46
C LEU A 202 -9.26 -5.66 0.81
N ILE A 203 -8.22 -5.56 1.65
CA ILE A 203 -6.82 -5.65 1.22
C ILE A 203 -6.38 -7.10 1.44
N HIS A 204 -6.29 -7.89 0.38
CA HIS A 204 -5.85 -9.27 0.44
C HIS A 204 -4.33 -9.36 0.24
N SER A 205 -3.64 -9.71 1.33
CA SER A 205 -2.18 -9.80 1.42
C SER A 205 -1.81 -11.07 2.19
N SER A 206 -1.79 -12.21 1.49
CA SER A 206 -1.48 -13.52 2.06
C SER A 206 -0.53 -14.28 1.13
N TRP A 207 0.07 -15.37 1.60
CA TRP A 207 0.91 -16.25 0.76
C TRP A 207 1.01 -17.65 1.38
N GLY A 208 0.59 -18.67 0.63
CA GLY A 208 0.64 -20.09 0.97
C GLY A 208 1.99 -20.60 1.45
N GLY A 209 1.96 -21.46 2.48
CA GLY A 209 3.13 -22.13 3.03
C GLY A 209 4.07 -21.25 3.85
N THR A 210 3.67 -20.02 4.19
CA THR A 210 4.53 -19.06 4.87
C THR A 210 4.49 -19.15 6.40
N ILE A 211 5.64 -18.91 7.02
CA ILE A 211 5.83 -18.87 8.49
C ILE A 211 5.50 -17.48 9.07
N ALA A 212 5.04 -17.43 10.32
CA ALA A 212 4.61 -16.17 10.97
C ALA A 212 5.71 -15.10 11.05
N GLU A 213 6.96 -15.48 11.33
CA GLU A 213 8.04 -14.51 11.45
C GLU A 213 8.37 -13.79 10.13
N ALA A 214 7.95 -14.32 8.97
CA ALA A 214 8.08 -13.60 7.71
C ALA A 214 7.16 -12.38 7.62
N TRP A 215 6.03 -12.42 8.34
CA TRP A 215 5.00 -11.38 8.39
C TRP A 215 5.14 -10.41 9.56
N ALA A 216 6.12 -10.62 10.45
CA ALA A 216 6.42 -9.72 11.56
C ALA A 216 7.51 -8.70 11.22
N SER A 217 7.39 -7.49 11.74
CA SER A 217 8.38 -6.44 11.49
C SER A 217 9.74 -6.79 12.09
N ALA A 218 10.82 -6.37 11.42
CA ALA A 218 12.19 -6.57 11.90
C ALA A 218 12.39 -5.99 13.30
N GLN A 219 11.78 -4.84 13.58
CA GLN A 219 11.79 -4.21 14.90
C GLN A 219 11.20 -5.13 15.98
N THR A 220 10.07 -5.79 15.71
CA THR A 220 9.43 -6.69 16.67
C THR A 220 10.29 -7.93 16.89
N LEU A 221 10.76 -8.53 15.80
CA LEU A 221 11.55 -9.78 15.84
C LEU A 221 12.92 -9.60 16.50
N LYS A 222 13.57 -8.44 16.34
CA LYS A 222 14.82 -8.14 17.06
C LYS A 222 14.66 -8.09 18.58
N GLY A 223 13.43 -7.88 19.08
CA GLY A 223 13.12 -7.99 20.50
C GLY A 223 13.02 -9.43 21.01
N MET A 224 13.11 -10.42 20.12
CA MET A 224 12.95 -11.84 20.44
C MET A 224 14.28 -12.57 20.21
N PRO A 225 14.87 -13.21 21.25
CA PRO A 225 16.18 -13.85 21.16
C PRO A 225 16.31 -14.88 20.02
N ASP A 226 15.24 -15.59 19.70
CA ASP A 226 15.22 -16.63 18.67
C ASP A 226 15.27 -16.11 17.22
N PHE A 227 15.07 -14.80 17.03
CA PHE A 227 14.96 -14.16 15.72
C PHE A 227 15.98 -13.05 15.49
N GLU A 228 16.57 -12.46 16.53
CA GLU A 228 17.48 -11.32 16.40
C GLU A 228 18.58 -11.55 15.36
N GLU A 229 19.32 -12.65 15.47
CA GLU A 229 20.42 -12.97 14.55
C GLU A 229 19.92 -13.25 13.13
N LYS A 230 18.79 -13.95 12.99
CA LYS A 230 18.21 -14.27 11.68
C LYS A 230 17.77 -13.00 10.95
N VAL A 231 17.24 -12.01 11.68
CA VAL A 231 16.85 -10.72 11.10
C VAL A 231 18.09 -9.95 10.64
N LYS A 232 19.17 -9.93 11.43
CA LYS A 232 20.44 -9.28 11.02
C LYS A 232 20.99 -9.88 9.73
N ILE A 233 21.03 -11.22 9.65
CA ILE A 233 21.43 -11.92 8.42
C ILE A 233 20.58 -11.48 7.22
N VAL A 234 19.26 -11.36 7.39
CA VAL A 234 18.37 -10.90 6.31
C VAL A 234 18.70 -9.48 5.86
N GLU A 235 18.87 -8.55 6.80
CA GLU A 235 19.16 -7.14 6.52
C GLU A 235 20.54 -6.92 5.88
N ASP A 236 21.54 -7.72 6.26
CA ASP A 236 22.92 -7.62 5.74
C ASP A 236 23.09 -8.34 4.38
N THR A 237 22.13 -9.17 3.97
CA THR A 237 22.18 -9.88 2.69
C THR A 237 21.74 -8.97 1.55
N ASP A 238 22.49 -8.99 0.43
CA ASP A 238 22.09 -8.32 -0.82
C ASP A 238 20.65 -8.71 -1.19
N ASN A 239 19.79 -7.72 -1.43
CA ASN A 239 18.38 -7.92 -1.76
C ASN A 239 18.14 -8.86 -2.96
N ASN A 240 19.12 -9.01 -3.86
CA ASN A 240 19.01 -9.88 -5.03
C ASN A 240 19.36 -11.34 -4.73
N LEU A 241 20.14 -11.58 -3.67
CA LEU A 241 20.43 -12.92 -3.18
C LEU A 241 19.20 -13.36 -2.36
N HIS A 242 18.53 -14.44 -2.80
CA HIS A 242 17.27 -14.94 -2.22
C HIS A 242 15.99 -14.16 -2.58
N ALA A 243 15.97 -13.50 -3.75
CA ALA A 243 14.74 -12.94 -4.29
C ALA A 243 13.65 -14.03 -4.37
N ASN A 244 12.46 -13.73 -3.83
CA ASN A 244 11.31 -14.63 -3.77
C ASN A 244 11.43 -15.81 -2.80
N GLU A 245 12.24 -15.71 -1.74
CA GLU A 245 12.18 -16.66 -0.62
C GLU A 245 11.24 -16.12 0.50
N PRO A 246 9.97 -16.56 0.56
CA PRO A 246 8.98 -15.96 1.45
C PRO A 246 9.10 -16.44 2.91
N ASN A 247 9.94 -17.43 3.17
CA ASN A 247 10.11 -18.06 4.49
C ASN A 247 11.37 -17.56 5.21
N ARG A 248 11.62 -16.25 5.15
CA ARG A 248 12.69 -15.56 5.88
C ARG A 248 12.06 -14.49 6.78
N PRO A 249 12.64 -14.20 7.96
CA PRO A 249 12.11 -13.18 8.86
C PRO A 249 11.87 -11.84 8.16
N SER A 250 10.72 -11.21 8.43
CA SER A 250 10.33 -9.87 7.99
C SER A 250 10.17 -9.61 6.50
N VAL A 251 10.55 -10.52 5.61
CA VAL A 251 10.57 -10.22 4.16
C VAL A 251 9.19 -9.98 3.57
N LEU A 252 8.14 -10.64 4.11
CA LEU A 252 6.75 -10.44 3.68
C LEU A 252 6.13 -9.24 4.38
N TYR A 253 6.45 -9.00 5.65
CA TYR A 253 6.07 -7.75 6.31
C TYR A 253 6.54 -6.55 5.49
N ASN A 254 7.82 -6.54 5.11
CA ASN A 254 8.44 -5.47 4.39
C ASN A 254 7.80 -5.21 3.02
N ALA A 255 7.47 -6.26 2.27
CA ALA A 255 6.98 -6.12 0.90
C ALA A 255 5.45 -6.03 0.80
N MET A 256 4.73 -6.68 1.71
CA MET A 256 3.29 -6.93 1.56
C MET A 256 2.44 -6.38 2.72
N ILE A 257 3.04 -5.87 3.80
CA ILE A 257 2.33 -5.23 4.93
C ILE A 257 2.75 -3.77 5.13
N ASN A 258 4.05 -3.49 5.15
CA ASN A 258 4.62 -2.16 5.34
C ASN A 258 4.05 -1.10 4.39
N PRO A 259 3.77 -1.40 3.10
CA PRO A 259 3.13 -0.44 2.20
C PRO A 259 1.76 0.09 2.67
N PHE A 260 1.09 -0.60 3.60
CA PHE A 260 -0.26 -0.30 4.04
C PHE A 260 -0.34 0.20 5.49
N ILE A 261 0.75 0.29 6.24
CA ILE A 261 0.73 0.61 7.69
C ILE A 261 0.15 2.00 8.02
N LYS A 262 0.15 2.91 7.04
CA LYS A 262 -0.43 4.25 7.14
C LYS A 262 -1.91 4.29 6.71
N PHE A 263 -2.39 3.24 6.04
CA PHE A 263 -3.77 3.16 5.57
C PHE A 263 -4.67 2.87 6.77
N ALA A 264 -5.69 3.71 6.98
CA ALA A 264 -6.63 3.47 8.07
C ALA A 264 -7.47 2.22 7.75
N ILE A 265 -7.48 1.27 8.69
CA ILE A 265 -8.27 0.04 8.62
C ILE A 265 -9.12 -0.12 9.88
N ARG A 266 -10.22 -0.85 9.77
CA ARG A 266 -11.08 -1.27 10.88
C ARG A 266 -10.48 -2.40 11.67
N GLY A 267 -9.82 -3.34 10.99
CA GLY A 267 -9.24 -4.52 11.60
C GLY A 267 -8.60 -5.45 10.59
N THR A 268 -8.15 -6.60 11.09
CA THR A 268 -7.45 -7.62 10.33
C THR A 268 -8.12 -8.96 10.55
N ILE A 269 -8.30 -9.74 9.49
CA ILE A 269 -8.57 -11.18 9.58
C ILE A 269 -7.27 -11.92 9.24
N TRP A 270 -6.81 -12.75 10.17
CA TRP A 270 -5.54 -13.46 10.09
C TRP A 270 -5.78 -14.96 10.12
N TYR A 271 -5.28 -15.69 9.12
CA TYR A 271 -5.35 -17.15 9.08
C TYR A 271 -3.99 -17.74 8.72
N GLN A 272 -3.23 -18.07 9.76
CA GLN A 272 -1.92 -18.68 9.66
C GLN A 272 -1.59 -19.49 10.91
N GLY A 273 -0.71 -20.49 10.74
CA GLY A 273 -0.12 -21.24 11.85
C GLY A 273 0.34 -22.63 11.45
N GLU A 274 -0.16 -23.16 10.33
CA GLU A 274 0.13 -24.51 9.87
C GLU A 274 1.62 -24.69 9.56
N SER A 275 2.30 -23.69 9.01
CA SER A 275 3.76 -23.74 8.80
C SER A 275 4.59 -23.58 10.07
N ASN A 276 3.98 -23.25 11.21
CA ASN A 276 4.65 -23.09 12.50
C ASN A 276 4.31 -24.18 13.51
N VAL A 277 3.56 -25.23 13.14
CA VAL A 277 3.09 -26.29 14.07
C VAL A 277 4.22 -26.95 14.87
N SER A 278 5.39 -27.15 14.25
CA SER A 278 6.56 -27.74 14.92
C SER A 278 7.21 -26.81 15.96
N ARG A 279 6.84 -25.53 15.95
CA ARG A 279 7.33 -24.46 16.84
C ARG A 279 6.18 -23.77 17.60
N ALA A 280 5.14 -24.52 17.93
CA ALA A 280 3.90 -23.99 18.52
C ALA A 280 4.12 -23.16 19.81
N TYR A 281 5.14 -23.45 20.62
CA TYR A 281 5.45 -22.65 21.82
C TYR A 281 6.04 -21.28 21.46
N GLN A 282 7.02 -21.25 20.54
CA GLN A 282 7.59 -20.00 20.02
C GLN A 282 6.53 -19.16 19.28
N TYR A 283 5.57 -19.80 18.64
CA TYR A 283 4.46 -19.11 17.95
C TYR A 283 3.64 -18.20 18.89
N ARG A 284 3.48 -18.60 20.16
CA ARG A 284 2.74 -17.81 21.16
C ARG A 284 3.40 -16.45 21.45
N GLU A 285 4.72 -16.38 21.32
CA GLU A 285 5.47 -15.14 21.52
C GLU A 285 5.44 -14.25 20.27
N LEU A 286 5.44 -14.86 19.07
CA LEU A 286 5.33 -14.17 17.79
C LEU A 286 3.97 -13.50 17.57
N PHE A 287 2.90 -14.12 18.07
CA PHE A 287 1.52 -13.67 17.88
C PHE A 287 0.79 -13.67 19.24
N PRO A 288 1.10 -12.70 20.13
CA PRO A 288 0.60 -12.64 21.50
C PRO A 288 -0.88 -12.24 21.62
#